data_AF-A0A176F7H2-F1
#
_entry.id   AF-A0A176F7H2-F1
#
_cell.length_a   1.000
_cell.length_b   1.000
_cell.length_c   1.000
_cell.angle_alpha   90.00
_cell.angle_beta   90.00
_cell.angle_gamma   90.00
#
_symmetry.space_group_name_H-M   'P 1'
#
loop_
_entity.id
_entity.type
_entity.pdbx_description
1 polymer ?
#
loop_
_entity_poly.entity_id
_entity_poly.type
_entity_poly.pdbx_seq_one_letter_code
_entity_poly.pdbx_strand_id
1 'polypeptide(L)'
;MQIELTLEQSKAVEAVRQFLIDDAADVFVLAGSAGTGKTTMIGRLVEIVADMKLSCALAAPTGRAARILGNKVAQATGMDVGAKTIHSIIYALDRLEVNEDAEAPNDPGLRWFFPLTEDEPDMSVLVVDEASMVGDRESHGDVVRFGSGRLLKDIVSFARARRRAGSDDRLVKLVFVGDLAQLPPVGEEESPALSPQRLKAGFGLTVSTFELGKVMRQREGSTILERATAIREAIAADIFNTFSLEPDGEEIVGIESEVAFDVLERSVQSRSSSVVVVRSNATALEYNRGIRERLWGNAACPVQVDDILLVNRNAHSVDLRNGDLVKVLDVAPSGERASVSVRGGGVVELYFRDATVAYREADGSVVRKRCLILENLLDSPGRELTPLEQRALLVHFRQRNPQLKPRSKEFAKHLRSDQYFNAV
;
A
#
# COMPACT_ATOMS: atom_id res chain seq x y z
N MET A 1 -26.43 -12.13 -7.63
CA MET A 1 -26.33 -12.58 -9.03
C MET A 1 -25.37 -13.76 -9.04
N GLN A 2 -25.76 -14.91 -9.58
CA GLN A 2 -24.79 -15.99 -9.83
C GLN A 2 -23.86 -15.52 -10.95
N ILE A 3 -22.58 -15.31 -10.62
CA ILE A 3 -21.55 -15.00 -11.61
C ILE A 3 -21.25 -16.30 -12.37
N GLU A 4 -21.50 -16.31 -13.67
CA GLU A 4 -21.13 -17.44 -14.52
C GLU A 4 -19.61 -17.45 -14.69
N LEU A 5 -18.97 -18.48 -14.13
CA LEU A 5 -17.52 -18.63 -14.18
C LEU A 5 -17.11 -19.15 -15.55
N THR A 6 -15.96 -18.70 -16.04
CA THR A 6 -15.38 -19.32 -17.22
C THR A 6 -14.82 -20.70 -16.90
N LEU A 7 -14.56 -21.49 -17.95
CA LEU A 7 -13.95 -22.82 -17.79
C LEU A 7 -12.62 -22.74 -17.02
N GLU A 8 -11.82 -21.70 -17.26
CA GLU A 8 -10.55 -21.47 -16.58
C GLU A 8 -10.74 -21.13 -15.10
N GLN A 9 -11.68 -20.23 -14.78
CA GLN A 9 -12.02 -19.89 -13.40
C GLN A 9 -12.59 -21.10 -12.65
N SER A 10 -13.34 -21.96 -13.33
CA SER A 10 -13.87 -23.21 -12.77
C SER A 10 -12.75 -24.20 -12.43
N LYS A 11 -11.73 -24.32 -13.28
CA LYS A 11 -10.52 -25.10 -13.00
C LYS A 11 -9.73 -24.50 -11.84
N ALA A 12 -9.62 -23.17 -11.76
CA ALA A 12 -8.96 -22.49 -10.64
C ALA A 12 -9.69 -22.76 -9.31
N VAL A 13 -11.03 -22.73 -9.30
CA VAL A 13 -11.84 -23.10 -8.13
C VAL A 13 -11.55 -24.53 -7.68
N GLU A 14 -11.48 -25.48 -8.62
CA GLU A 14 -11.19 -26.87 -8.29
C GLU A 14 -9.76 -27.05 -7.74
N ALA A 15 -8.78 -26.37 -8.33
CA ALA A 15 -7.40 -26.37 -7.82
C ALA A 15 -7.32 -25.80 -6.40
N VAL A 16 -8.07 -24.73 -6.09
CA VAL A 16 -8.16 -24.18 -4.73
C VAL A 16 -8.82 -25.18 -3.77
N ARG A 17 -9.87 -25.89 -4.19
CA ARG A 17 -10.50 -26.93 -3.34
C ARG A 17 -9.53 -28.06 -3.02
N GLN A 18 -8.82 -28.56 -4.03
CA GLN A 18 -7.81 -29.60 -3.84
C GLN A 18 -6.71 -29.12 -2.89
N PHE A 19 -6.22 -27.89 -3.09
CA PHE A 19 -5.25 -27.27 -2.19
C PHE A 19 -5.77 -27.18 -0.74
N LEU A 20 -7.02 -26.78 -0.52
CA LEU A 20 -7.58 -26.64 0.83
C LEU A 20 -7.73 -27.97 1.56
N ILE A 21 -7.93 -29.08 0.84
CA ILE A 21 -8.07 -30.43 1.41
C ILE A 21 -6.70 -31.12 1.60
N ASP A 22 -5.69 -30.76 0.80
CA ASP A 22 -4.35 -31.36 0.88
C ASP A 22 -3.56 -30.84 2.11
N ASP A 23 -3.42 -31.67 3.14
CA ASP A 23 -2.68 -31.32 4.36
C ASP A 23 -1.17 -31.13 4.14
N ALA A 24 -0.61 -31.63 3.02
CA ALA A 24 0.79 -31.43 2.69
C ALA A 24 1.07 -30.10 1.96
N ALA A 25 0.02 -29.41 1.49
CA ALA A 25 0.14 -28.16 0.75
C ALA A 25 0.13 -26.95 1.70
N ASP A 26 1.21 -26.17 1.67
CA ASP A 26 1.36 -24.97 2.51
C ASP A 26 0.85 -23.71 1.82
N VAL A 27 1.15 -23.58 0.51
CA VAL A 27 0.94 -22.35 -0.25
C VAL A 27 0.23 -22.61 -1.57
N PHE A 28 -0.73 -21.75 -1.90
CA PHE A 28 -1.32 -21.64 -3.23
C PHE A 28 -0.97 -20.29 -3.84
N VAL A 29 -0.45 -20.28 -5.07
CA VAL A 29 -0.20 -19.03 -5.83
C VAL A 29 -1.22 -18.93 -6.96
N LEU A 30 -2.06 -17.90 -6.91
CA LEU A 30 -2.97 -17.52 -7.97
C LEU A 30 -2.42 -16.31 -8.73
N ALA A 31 -1.84 -16.57 -9.91
CA ALA A 31 -1.33 -15.54 -10.79
C ALA A 31 -2.37 -15.14 -11.85
N GLY A 32 -2.28 -13.91 -12.35
CA GLY A 32 -2.98 -13.51 -13.56
C GLY A 32 -2.93 -12.01 -13.80
N SER A 33 -3.25 -11.58 -15.02
CA SER A 33 -3.25 -10.16 -15.38
C SER A 33 -4.33 -9.31 -14.70
N ALA A 34 -4.21 -7.99 -14.82
CA ALA A 34 -5.33 -7.10 -14.61
C ALA A 34 -6.54 -7.53 -15.49
N GLY A 35 -7.71 -7.66 -14.87
CA GLY A 35 -8.95 -7.99 -15.58
C GLY A 35 -9.20 -9.48 -15.86
N THR A 36 -8.37 -10.40 -15.38
CA THR A 36 -8.62 -11.86 -15.48
C THR A 36 -9.61 -12.41 -14.43
N GLY A 37 -10.05 -11.55 -13.51
CA GLY A 37 -11.02 -11.91 -12.47
C GLY A 37 -10.41 -12.40 -11.17
N LYS A 38 -9.13 -12.08 -10.87
CA LYS A 38 -8.48 -12.43 -9.58
C LYS A 38 -9.34 -12.09 -8.36
N THR A 39 -9.92 -10.88 -8.30
CA THR A 39 -10.78 -10.51 -7.17
C THR A 39 -12.07 -11.33 -7.10
N THR A 40 -12.66 -11.70 -8.24
CA THR A 40 -13.80 -12.63 -8.29
C THR A 40 -13.39 -13.99 -7.74
N MET A 41 -12.20 -14.47 -8.07
CA MET A 41 -11.65 -15.73 -7.55
C MET A 41 -11.41 -15.68 -6.04
N ILE A 42 -10.92 -14.55 -5.50
CA ILE A 42 -10.81 -14.37 -4.05
C ILE A 42 -12.19 -14.46 -3.39
N GLY A 43 -13.22 -13.83 -3.97
CA GLY A 43 -14.60 -13.94 -3.47
C GLY A 43 -15.09 -15.39 -3.41
N ARG A 44 -14.87 -16.17 -4.49
CA ARG A 44 -15.23 -17.60 -4.52
C ARG A 44 -14.43 -18.43 -3.52
N LEU A 45 -13.15 -18.12 -3.33
CA LEU A 45 -12.32 -18.77 -2.33
C LEU A 45 -12.88 -18.53 -0.92
N VAL A 46 -13.27 -17.29 -0.60
CA VAL A 46 -13.91 -16.96 0.68
C VAL A 46 -15.18 -17.78 0.91
N GLU A 47 -16.05 -17.90 -0.11
CA GLU A 47 -17.26 -18.72 -0.04
C GLU A 47 -16.92 -20.20 0.21
N ILE A 48 -15.94 -20.76 -0.51
CA ILE A 48 -15.50 -22.16 -0.34
C ILE A 48 -14.97 -22.41 1.07
N VAL A 49 -14.13 -21.50 1.58
CA VAL A 49 -13.56 -21.60 2.94
C VAL A 49 -14.67 -21.54 3.98
N ALA A 50 -15.68 -20.68 3.78
CA ALA A 50 -16.85 -20.59 4.65
C ALA A 50 -17.73 -21.86 4.60
N ASP A 51 -17.96 -22.43 3.41
CA ASP A 51 -18.69 -23.69 3.22
C ASP A 51 -17.98 -24.86 3.92
N MET A 52 -16.65 -24.83 3.96
CA MET A 52 -15.80 -25.78 4.69
C MET A 52 -15.75 -25.50 6.21
N LYS A 53 -16.46 -24.47 6.70
CA LYS A 53 -16.46 -24.01 8.10
C LYS A 53 -15.07 -23.62 8.63
N LEU A 54 -14.23 -23.12 7.74
CA LEU A 54 -12.89 -22.62 8.05
C LEU A 54 -12.91 -21.10 8.17
N SER A 55 -12.00 -20.54 8.97
CA SER A 55 -11.80 -19.09 9.09
C SER A 55 -10.86 -18.55 8.00
N CYS A 56 -11.21 -17.39 7.42
CA CYS A 56 -10.44 -16.74 6.36
C CYS A 56 -10.05 -15.31 6.77
N ALA A 57 -8.79 -14.95 6.57
CA ALA A 57 -8.32 -13.57 6.69
C ALA A 57 -7.88 -13.05 5.31
N LEU A 58 -8.27 -11.81 4.99
CA LEU A 58 -7.88 -11.12 3.77
C LEU A 58 -6.84 -10.04 4.09
N ALA A 59 -5.74 -10.04 3.34
CA ALA A 59 -4.61 -9.17 3.55
C ALA A 59 -4.15 -8.51 2.25
N ALA A 60 -3.57 -7.31 2.37
CA ALA A 60 -2.83 -6.66 1.29
C ALA A 60 -1.64 -5.85 1.83
N PRO A 61 -0.62 -5.53 1.01
CA PRO A 61 0.57 -4.78 1.44
C PRO A 61 0.26 -3.35 1.91
N THR A 62 -0.71 -2.68 1.29
CA THR A 62 -1.06 -1.28 1.58
C THR A 62 -2.48 -1.15 2.12
N GLY A 63 -2.72 -0.09 2.90
CA GLY A 63 -4.04 0.16 3.49
C GLY A 63 -5.13 0.42 2.45
N ARG A 64 -4.78 1.08 1.34
CA ARG A 64 -5.69 1.30 0.20
C ARG A 64 -6.02 -0.01 -0.52
N ALA A 65 -5.02 -0.86 -0.79
CA ALA A 65 -5.25 -2.16 -1.43
C ALA A 65 -6.16 -3.05 -0.55
N ALA A 66 -5.91 -3.08 0.76
CA ALA A 66 -6.74 -3.82 1.71
C ALA A 66 -8.19 -3.31 1.70
N ARG A 67 -8.41 -1.99 1.70
CA ARG A 67 -9.75 -1.41 1.62
C ARG A 67 -10.48 -1.79 0.33
N ILE A 68 -9.79 -1.68 -0.81
CA ILE A 68 -10.35 -2.04 -2.12
C ILE A 68 -10.70 -3.53 -2.17
N LEU A 69 -9.82 -4.40 -1.67
CA LEU A 69 -10.03 -5.83 -1.59
C LEU A 69 -11.28 -6.16 -0.76
N GLY A 70 -11.36 -5.63 0.46
CA GLY A 70 -12.50 -5.84 1.35
C GLY A 70 -13.83 -5.42 0.72
N ASN A 71 -13.87 -4.22 0.15
CA ASN A 71 -15.08 -3.69 -0.50
C ASN A 71 -15.51 -4.55 -1.70
N LYS A 72 -14.58 -4.96 -2.56
CA LYS A 72 -14.90 -5.79 -3.74
C LYS A 72 -15.38 -7.18 -3.34
N VAL A 73 -14.76 -7.80 -2.34
CA VAL A 73 -15.21 -9.10 -1.83
C VAL A 73 -16.59 -8.99 -1.22
N ALA A 74 -16.83 -8.00 -0.35
CA ALA A 74 -18.15 -7.77 0.25
C ALA A 74 -19.23 -7.51 -0.80
N GLN A 75 -18.93 -6.74 -1.85
CA GLN A 75 -19.86 -6.53 -2.97
C GLN A 75 -20.15 -7.82 -3.76
N ALA A 76 -19.15 -8.69 -3.94
CA ALA A 76 -19.29 -9.91 -4.72
C ALA A 76 -20.02 -11.03 -3.96
N THR A 77 -19.73 -11.21 -2.67
CA THR A 77 -20.22 -12.34 -1.86
C THR A 77 -21.34 -11.95 -0.88
N GLY A 78 -21.49 -10.66 -0.57
CA GLY A 78 -22.33 -10.17 0.52
C GLY A 78 -21.73 -10.40 1.92
N MET A 79 -20.51 -10.94 2.01
CA MET A 79 -19.83 -11.24 3.27
C MET A 79 -18.81 -10.15 3.59
N ASP A 80 -18.92 -9.54 4.78
CA ASP A 80 -17.89 -8.63 5.28
C ASP A 80 -16.81 -9.40 6.04
N VAL A 81 -15.72 -9.71 5.34
CA VAL A 81 -14.54 -10.40 5.90
C VAL A 81 -13.54 -9.40 6.49
N GLY A 82 -13.70 -8.09 6.26
CA GLY A 82 -12.82 -7.06 6.81
C GLY A 82 -11.34 -7.21 6.43
N ALA A 83 -10.98 -6.90 5.19
CA ALA A 83 -9.59 -6.97 4.74
C ALA A 83 -8.66 -5.97 5.45
N LYS A 84 -7.51 -6.45 5.92
CA LYS A 84 -6.52 -5.67 6.68
C LYS A 84 -5.19 -5.59 5.93
N THR A 85 -4.26 -4.78 6.43
CA THR A 85 -2.89 -4.84 5.90
C THR A 85 -2.18 -6.08 6.45
N ILE A 86 -1.22 -6.63 5.70
CA ILE A 86 -0.35 -7.72 6.19
C ILE A 86 0.24 -7.34 7.56
N HIS A 87 0.75 -6.11 7.67
CA HIS A 87 1.37 -5.60 8.89
C HIS A 87 0.43 -5.61 10.10
N SER A 88 -0.85 -5.29 9.88
CA SER A 88 -1.86 -5.28 10.96
C SER A 88 -2.24 -6.68 11.45
N ILE A 89 -1.99 -7.72 10.65
CA ILE A 89 -2.31 -9.11 10.98
C ILE A 89 -1.14 -9.77 11.71
N ILE A 90 0.08 -9.61 11.20
CA ILE A 90 1.23 -10.42 11.66
C ILE A 90 2.09 -9.74 12.72
N TYR A 91 1.98 -8.42 12.92
CA TYR A 91 2.81 -7.69 13.87
C TYR A 91 2.00 -7.13 15.05
N ALA A 92 2.60 -7.24 16.24
CA ALA A 92 2.13 -6.56 17.44
C ALA A 92 2.87 -5.23 17.60
N LEU A 93 2.17 -4.23 18.13
CA LEU A 93 2.76 -2.92 18.44
C LEU A 93 3.34 -2.97 19.85
N ASP A 94 4.64 -3.21 19.97
CA ASP A 94 5.29 -3.47 21.27
C ASP A 94 6.08 -2.27 21.79
N ARG A 95 7.10 -1.80 21.06
CA ARG A 95 8.14 -0.92 21.66
C ARG A 95 8.40 0.35 20.87
N LEU A 96 8.54 1.44 21.62
CA LEU A 96 9.07 2.70 21.14
C LEU A 96 10.45 2.89 21.75
N GLU A 97 11.48 2.93 20.90
CA GLU A 97 12.83 3.30 21.29
C GLU A 97 13.04 4.78 21.00
N VAL A 98 13.48 5.52 22.02
CA VAL A 98 13.83 6.94 21.90
C VAL A 98 15.31 7.08 22.22
N ASN A 99 16.07 7.57 21.24
CA ASN A 99 17.48 7.92 21.37
C ASN A 99 17.59 9.44 21.61
N GLU A 100 17.83 9.82 22.86
CA GLU A 100 17.92 11.23 23.26
C GLU A 100 19.26 11.87 22.89
N ASP A 101 20.28 11.04 22.68
CA ASP A 101 21.64 11.43 22.33
C ASP A 101 21.89 11.31 20.83
N ALA A 102 20.82 11.19 20.03
CA ALA A 102 20.90 11.22 18.58
C ALA A 102 21.42 12.59 18.13
N GLU A 103 22.69 12.65 17.73
CA GLU A 103 23.34 13.84 17.19
C GLU A 103 23.55 13.75 15.68
N ALA A 104 23.68 12.52 15.14
CA ALA A 104 23.93 12.29 13.74
C ALA A 104 22.77 12.80 12.87
N PRO A 105 23.02 13.50 11.74
CA PRO A 105 21.97 14.04 10.87
C PRO A 105 21.01 12.99 10.30
N ASN A 106 21.45 11.74 10.20
CA ASN A 106 20.68 10.60 9.69
C ASN A 106 20.02 9.76 10.80
N ASP A 107 20.18 10.10 12.08
CA ASP A 107 19.48 9.43 13.17
C ASP A 107 18.17 10.19 13.49
N PRO A 108 16.99 9.59 13.24
CA PRO A 108 15.72 10.25 13.55
C PRO A 108 15.46 10.40 15.05
N GLY A 109 16.28 9.80 15.94
CA GLY A 109 16.14 9.89 17.39
C GLY A 109 14.96 9.10 17.97
N LEU A 110 14.22 8.38 17.12
CA LEU A 110 13.07 7.58 17.47
C LEU A 110 12.92 6.42 16.50
N ARG A 111 12.68 5.23 17.04
CA ARG A 111 12.36 4.01 16.27
C ARG A 111 11.19 3.27 16.89
N TRP A 112 10.22 2.92 16.06
CA TRP A 112 9.14 2.02 16.40
C TRP A 112 9.52 0.60 16.04
N PHE A 113 9.40 -0.30 17.02
CA PHE A 113 9.63 -1.72 16.81
C PHE A 113 8.31 -2.49 16.91
N PHE A 114 8.00 -3.20 15.83
CA PHE A 114 6.81 -4.01 15.66
C PHE A 114 7.22 -5.48 15.54
N PRO A 115 7.37 -6.22 16.66
CA PRO A 115 7.65 -7.66 16.60
C PRO A 115 6.49 -8.42 15.96
N LEU A 116 6.77 -9.64 15.51
CA LEU A 116 5.70 -10.59 15.17
C LEU A 116 4.77 -10.76 16.38
N THR A 117 3.48 -10.88 16.11
CA THR A 117 2.50 -11.13 17.17
C THR A 117 2.77 -12.46 17.85
N GLU A 118 2.61 -12.49 19.18
CA GLU A 118 2.66 -13.72 19.98
C GLU A 118 1.30 -14.44 20.02
N ASP A 119 0.24 -13.75 19.56
CA ASP A 119 -1.11 -14.31 19.49
C ASP A 119 -1.18 -15.42 18.42
N GLU A 120 -1.93 -16.47 18.73
CA GLU A 120 -2.16 -17.55 17.78
C GLU A 120 -2.99 -17.05 16.59
N PRO A 121 -2.68 -17.49 15.36
CA PRO A 121 -3.50 -17.18 14.20
C PRO A 121 -4.93 -17.70 14.40
N ASP A 122 -5.91 -16.80 14.38
CA ASP A 122 -7.34 -17.11 14.48
C ASP A 122 -7.95 -17.55 13.14
N MET A 123 -7.15 -17.54 12.07
CA MET A 123 -7.54 -17.96 10.72
C MET A 123 -6.99 -19.33 10.31
N SER A 124 -7.71 -19.99 9.42
CA SER A 124 -7.28 -21.21 8.73
C SER A 124 -6.64 -20.94 7.38
N VAL A 125 -7.10 -19.88 6.71
CA VAL A 125 -6.56 -19.45 5.41
C VAL A 125 -6.23 -17.97 5.48
N LEU A 126 -5.02 -17.60 5.08
CA LEU A 126 -4.60 -16.23 4.90
C LEU A 126 -4.41 -15.95 3.41
N VAL A 127 -5.27 -15.09 2.86
CA VAL A 127 -5.21 -14.65 1.46
C VAL A 127 -4.50 -13.31 1.41
N VAL A 128 -3.43 -13.23 0.64
CA VAL A 128 -2.64 -12.01 0.42
C VAL A 128 -2.79 -11.59 -1.04
N ASP A 129 -3.55 -10.51 -1.27
CA ASP A 129 -3.66 -9.88 -2.60
C ASP A 129 -2.49 -8.90 -2.84
N GLU A 130 -2.24 -8.56 -4.10
CA GLU A 130 -1.07 -7.75 -4.51
C GLU A 130 0.26 -8.32 -3.98
N ALA A 131 0.38 -9.65 -3.98
CA ALA A 131 1.54 -10.38 -3.46
C ALA A 131 2.83 -10.11 -4.24
N SER A 132 2.75 -9.52 -5.43
CA SER A 132 3.88 -8.99 -6.19
C SER A 132 4.71 -7.98 -5.39
N MET A 133 4.12 -7.28 -4.41
CA MET A 133 4.85 -6.34 -3.55
C MET A 133 5.44 -6.97 -2.28
N VAL A 134 5.25 -8.27 -2.07
CA VAL A 134 5.76 -8.97 -0.87
C VAL A 134 7.18 -9.45 -1.12
N GLY A 135 8.15 -8.70 -0.57
CA GLY A 135 9.59 -8.99 -0.66
C GLY A 135 10.13 -9.85 0.49
N ASP A 136 11.31 -10.41 0.25
CA ASP A 136 12.12 -11.14 1.25
C ASP A 136 13.45 -10.45 1.56
N ARG A 137 13.72 -9.31 0.91
CA ARG A 137 14.89 -8.48 1.21
C ARG A 137 14.72 -7.80 2.57
N GLU A 138 15.80 -7.76 3.33
CA GLU A 138 15.84 -7.07 4.61
C GLU A 138 15.74 -5.55 4.40
N SER A 139 14.67 -4.96 4.92
CA SER A 139 14.40 -3.53 4.89
C SER A 139 14.21 -3.03 6.31
N HIS A 140 15.06 -2.07 6.71
CA HIS A 140 14.88 -1.31 7.94
C HIS A 140 14.56 0.13 7.54
N GLY A 141 13.34 0.58 7.85
CA GLY A 141 13.03 1.99 7.74
C GLY A 141 13.77 2.78 8.82
N ASP A 142 14.05 4.06 8.56
CA ASP A 142 14.78 4.91 9.51
C ASP A 142 14.01 5.01 10.85
N VAL A 143 12.68 5.06 10.78
CA VAL A 143 11.78 5.29 11.93
C VAL A 143 10.99 4.04 12.34
N VAL A 144 10.77 3.08 11.43
CA VAL A 144 9.92 1.92 11.70
C VAL A 144 10.64 0.63 11.32
N ARG A 145 10.64 -0.33 12.25
CA ARG A 145 11.19 -1.67 12.06
C ARG A 145 10.14 -2.73 12.38
N PHE A 146 9.91 -3.61 11.41
CA PHE A 146 8.99 -4.74 11.52
C PHE A 146 9.77 -6.05 11.64
N GLY A 147 9.39 -6.90 12.60
CA GLY A 147 9.87 -8.26 12.80
C GLY A 147 11.35 -8.48 12.45
N SER A 148 11.60 -9.37 11.49
CA SER A 148 12.95 -9.67 11.01
C SER A 148 13.47 -8.70 9.95
N GLY A 149 12.66 -7.74 9.51
CA GLY A 149 12.92 -6.85 8.37
C GLY A 149 12.62 -7.48 7.01
N ARG A 150 12.18 -8.75 6.98
CA ARG A 150 11.85 -9.49 5.76
C ARG A 150 10.39 -9.91 5.77
N LEU A 151 9.57 -9.25 4.96
CA LEU A 151 8.12 -9.41 5.03
C LEU A 151 7.67 -10.83 4.69
N LEU A 152 8.21 -11.45 3.64
CA LEU A 152 7.86 -12.82 3.26
C LEU A 152 8.22 -13.83 4.35
N LYS A 153 9.45 -13.74 4.89
CA LYS A 153 9.88 -14.56 6.03
C LYS A 153 8.94 -14.42 7.22
N ASP A 154 8.56 -13.19 7.56
CA ASP A 154 7.69 -12.92 8.69
C ASP A 154 6.26 -13.48 8.47
N ILE A 155 5.71 -13.41 7.26
CA ILE A 155 4.43 -14.06 6.89
C ILE A 155 4.53 -15.58 7.06
N VAL A 156 5.61 -16.19 6.56
CA VAL A 156 5.81 -17.65 6.66
C VAL A 156 6.01 -18.07 8.13
N SER A 157 6.76 -17.31 8.91
CA SER A 157 6.94 -17.55 10.34
C SER A 157 5.62 -17.45 11.10
N PHE A 158 4.79 -16.45 10.78
CA PHE A 158 3.46 -16.32 11.35
C PHE A 158 2.55 -17.50 10.97
N ALA A 159 2.52 -17.91 9.70
CA ALA A 159 1.68 -19.02 9.25
C ALA A 159 2.08 -20.39 9.85
N ARG A 160 3.38 -20.54 10.16
CA ARG A 160 3.94 -21.73 10.83
C ARG A 160 3.86 -21.68 12.35
N ALA A 161 3.43 -20.57 12.95
CA ALA A 161 3.20 -20.51 14.38
C ALA A 161 2.09 -21.53 14.74
N ARG A 162 2.42 -22.52 15.58
CA ARG A 162 1.49 -23.57 15.98
C ARG A 162 0.30 -22.98 16.71
N ARG A 163 -0.92 -23.40 16.35
CA ARG A 163 -2.08 -23.29 17.25
C ARG A 163 -1.88 -24.27 18.41
N ARG A 164 -2.11 -23.87 19.66
CA ARG A 164 -2.03 -24.80 20.80
C ARG A 164 -3.25 -25.74 20.79
N ALA A 165 -3.01 -26.94 21.28
CA ALA A 165 -3.90 -28.10 21.25
C ALA A 165 -5.37 -27.80 21.60
N GLY A 166 -6.28 -28.14 20.69
CA GLY A 166 -7.73 -28.12 20.92
C GLY A 166 -8.59 -27.86 19.68
N SER A 167 -8.05 -27.14 18.70
CA SER A 167 -8.59 -27.03 17.33
C SER A 167 -7.68 -27.81 16.38
N ASP A 168 -8.25 -28.50 15.40
CA ASP A 168 -7.58 -29.23 14.30
C ASP A 168 -6.13 -28.74 14.07
N ASP A 169 -5.14 -29.64 14.19
CA ASP A 169 -3.66 -29.41 14.24
C ASP A 169 -3.08 -28.90 12.89
N ARG A 170 -3.85 -28.09 12.17
CA ARG A 170 -3.56 -27.59 10.84
C ARG A 170 -2.88 -26.23 10.92
N LEU A 171 -1.76 -26.12 10.21
CA LEU A 171 -1.09 -24.85 9.94
C LEU A 171 -1.99 -23.93 9.11
N VAL A 172 -1.71 -22.63 9.16
CA VAL A 172 -2.42 -21.66 8.32
C VAL A 172 -2.00 -21.89 6.87
N LYS A 173 -2.99 -22.10 6.00
CA LYS A 173 -2.77 -22.17 4.55
C LYS A 173 -2.60 -20.78 3.98
N LEU A 174 -1.54 -20.57 3.20
CA LEU A 174 -1.25 -19.29 2.55
C LEU A 174 -1.77 -19.28 1.12
N VAL A 175 -2.42 -18.19 0.72
CA VAL A 175 -2.85 -17.98 -0.65
C VAL A 175 -2.30 -16.64 -1.13
N PHE A 176 -1.31 -16.67 -2.02
CA PHE A 176 -0.76 -15.48 -2.64
C PHE A 176 -1.47 -15.20 -3.96
N VAL A 177 -1.99 -13.99 -4.13
CA VAL A 177 -2.68 -13.55 -5.33
C VAL A 177 -1.96 -12.33 -5.90
N GLY A 178 -1.65 -12.34 -7.20
CA GLY A 178 -0.91 -11.25 -7.81
C GLY A 178 -0.75 -11.36 -9.32
N ASP A 179 0.03 -10.45 -9.89
CA ASP A 179 0.40 -10.44 -11.30
C ASP A 179 1.93 -10.55 -11.42
N LEU A 180 2.40 -11.53 -12.19
CA LEU A 180 3.83 -11.79 -12.43
C LEU A 180 4.49 -10.70 -13.26
N ALA A 181 3.73 -9.94 -14.05
CA ALA A 181 4.24 -8.85 -14.88
C ALA A 181 4.20 -7.48 -14.18
N GLN A 182 3.76 -7.43 -12.92
CA GLN A 182 3.80 -6.21 -12.12
C GLN A 182 5.21 -5.98 -11.59
N LEU A 183 5.51 -4.73 -11.24
CA LEU A 183 6.79 -4.37 -10.65
C LEU A 183 7.08 -5.24 -9.41
N PRO A 184 8.30 -5.81 -9.29
CA PRO A 184 8.69 -6.57 -8.12
C PRO A 184 8.82 -5.64 -6.89
N PRO A 185 9.00 -6.22 -5.69
CA PRO A 185 9.27 -5.44 -4.49
C PRO A 185 10.50 -4.53 -4.68
N VAL A 186 10.50 -3.38 -4.01
CA VAL A 186 11.55 -2.38 -4.20
C VAL A 186 12.92 -2.97 -3.86
N GLY A 187 13.83 -2.96 -4.85
CA GLY A 187 15.18 -3.49 -4.70
C GLY A 187 15.30 -5.01 -4.88
N GLU A 188 14.27 -5.66 -5.42
CA GLU A 188 14.30 -7.06 -5.87
C GLU A 188 14.01 -7.12 -7.38
N GLU A 189 14.53 -8.16 -8.04
CA GLU A 189 14.35 -8.38 -9.50
C GLU A 189 13.09 -9.18 -9.81
N GLU A 190 12.64 -10.01 -8.87
CA GLU A 190 11.47 -10.87 -9.00
C GLU A 190 10.58 -10.76 -7.74
N SER A 191 9.35 -11.27 -7.84
CA SER A 191 8.42 -11.33 -6.70
C SER A 191 8.58 -12.68 -5.96
N PRO A 192 9.26 -12.74 -4.81
CA PRO A 192 9.56 -14.01 -4.14
C PRO A 192 8.30 -14.72 -3.63
N ALA A 193 7.24 -13.97 -3.29
CA ALA A 193 5.96 -14.53 -2.86
C ALA A 193 5.14 -15.20 -3.99
N LEU A 194 5.41 -14.83 -5.25
CA LEU A 194 4.77 -15.42 -6.43
C LEU A 194 5.63 -16.50 -7.10
N SER A 195 6.86 -16.71 -6.65
CA SER A 195 7.82 -17.66 -7.22
C SER A 195 7.84 -18.99 -6.44
N PRO A 196 7.32 -20.10 -7.01
CA PRO A 196 7.32 -21.41 -6.34
C PRO A 196 8.72 -21.91 -6.00
N GLN A 197 9.71 -21.60 -6.85
CA GLN A 197 11.10 -21.98 -6.66
C GLN A 197 11.68 -21.30 -5.42
N ARG A 198 11.41 -19.99 -5.24
CA ARG A 198 11.87 -19.22 -4.08
C ARG A 198 11.19 -19.68 -2.79
N LEU A 199 9.89 -19.92 -2.82
CA LEU A 199 9.13 -20.44 -1.68
C LEU A 199 9.63 -21.83 -1.24
N LYS A 200 9.91 -22.71 -2.19
CA LYS A 200 10.44 -24.05 -1.90
C LYS A 200 11.89 -24.01 -1.43
N ALA A 201 12.78 -23.30 -2.11
CA ALA A 201 14.21 -23.25 -1.77
C ALA A 201 14.50 -22.44 -0.50
N GLY A 202 13.79 -21.32 -0.29
CA GLY A 202 14.00 -20.43 0.85
C GLY A 202 13.33 -20.89 2.13
N PHE A 203 12.15 -21.51 2.02
CA PHE A 203 11.31 -21.84 3.19
C PHE A 203 10.95 -23.32 3.30
N GLY A 204 11.22 -24.15 2.29
CA GLY A 204 10.83 -25.56 2.30
C GLY A 204 9.32 -25.77 2.23
N LEU A 205 8.60 -24.89 1.54
CA LEU A 205 7.13 -24.93 1.41
C LEU A 205 6.70 -25.79 0.22
N THR A 206 5.59 -26.52 0.37
CA THR A 206 4.90 -27.18 -0.74
C THR A 206 3.95 -26.18 -1.41
N VAL A 207 4.19 -25.89 -2.68
CA VAL A 207 3.49 -24.84 -3.43
C VAL A 207 2.65 -25.45 -4.56
N SER A 208 1.37 -25.09 -4.59
CA SER A 208 0.48 -25.28 -5.74
C SER A 208 0.31 -23.95 -6.47
N THR A 209 0.18 -23.98 -7.80
CA THR A 209 0.03 -22.75 -8.59
C THR A 209 -1.09 -22.87 -9.62
N PHE A 210 -1.72 -21.74 -9.93
CA PHE A 210 -2.65 -21.62 -11.03
C PHE A 210 -2.52 -20.22 -11.64
N GLU A 211 -2.41 -20.14 -12.97
CA GLU A 211 -2.38 -18.86 -13.68
C GLU A 211 -3.67 -18.66 -14.49
N LEU A 212 -4.28 -17.49 -14.36
CA LEU A 212 -5.42 -17.04 -15.16
C LEU A 212 -4.90 -16.28 -16.39
N GLY A 213 -5.06 -16.86 -17.58
CA GLY A 213 -4.66 -16.28 -18.85
C GLY A 213 -5.73 -15.41 -19.52
N LYS A 214 -7.03 -15.73 -19.37
CA LYS A 214 -8.08 -15.01 -20.11
C LYS A 214 -8.52 -13.71 -19.43
N VAL A 215 -8.31 -12.57 -20.10
CA VAL A 215 -8.82 -11.26 -19.67
C VAL A 215 -10.31 -11.12 -20.01
N MET A 216 -11.13 -10.73 -19.03
CA MET A 216 -12.61 -10.71 -19.12
C MET A 216 -13.19 -9.29 -19.24
N ARG A 217 -12.38 -8.26 -19.51
CA ARG A 217 -12.88 -6.89 -19.61
C ARG A 217 -13.79 -6.74 -20.83
N GLN A 218 -14.81 -5.89 -20.68
CA GLN A 218 -15.93 -5.68 -21.61
C GLN A 218 -15.57 -5.00 -22.95
N ARG A 219 -14.29 -4.81 -23.28
CA ARG A 219 -13.85 -4.26 -24.57
C ARG A 219 -12.88 -5.23 -25.22
N GLU A 220 -13.41 -6.23 -25.92
CA GLU A 220 -12.64 -6.88 -26.99
C GLU A 220 -12.19 -5.77 -27.96
N GLY A 221 -10.88 -5.66 -28.23
CA GLY A 221 -10.29 -4.67 -29.13
C GLY A 221 -9.78 -3.36 -28.50
N SER A 222 -9.53 -3.30 -27.18
CA SER A 222 -8.81 -2.15 -26.58
C SER A 222 -7.32 -2.22 -26.92
N THR A 223 -6.80 -1.20 -27.59
CA THR A 223 -5.37 -1.12 -27.95
C THR A 223 -4.49 -1.04 -26.71
N ILE A 224 -4.92 -0.40 -25.62
CA ILE A 224 -4.18 -0.42 -24.35
C ILE A 224 -4.01 -1.86 -23.84
N LEU A 225 -5.08 -2.67 -23.93
CA LEU A 225 -5.01 -4.07 -23.51
C LEU A 225 -4.08 -4.89 -24.40
N GLU A 226 -4.16 -4.69 -25.72
CA GLU A 226 -3.26 -5.34 -26.68
C GLU A 226 -1.78 -5.02 -26.41
N ARG A 227 -1.45 -3.74 -26.19
CA ARG A 227 -0.07 -3.31 -25.87
C ARG A 227 0.40 -3.85 -24.53
N ALA A 228 -0.47 -3.85 -23.51
CA ALA A 228 -0.14 -4.43 -22.21
C ALA A 228 0.10 -5.95 -22.29
N THR A 229 -0.71 -6.67 -23.08
CA THR A 229 -0.52 -8.11 -23.31
C THR A 229 0.78 -8.40 -24.06
N ALA A 230 1.12 -7.61 -25.09
CA ALA A 230 2.40 -7.76 -25.78
C ALA A 230 3.61 -7.55 -24.86
N ILE A 231 3.56 -6.54 -23.98
CA ILE A 231 4.61 -6.31 -22.96
C ILE A 231 4.71 -7.51 -22.02
N ARG A 232 3.57 -8.07 -21.59
CA ARG A 232 3.54 -9.23 -20.71
C ARG A 232 4.13 -10.48 -21.35
N GLU A 233 3.78 -10.76 -22.60
CA GLU A 233 4.34 -11.88 -23.37
C GLU A 233 5.85 -11.71 -23.56
N ALA A 234 6.31 -10.48 -23.82
CA ALA A 234 7.72 -10.15 -23.91
C ALA A 234 8.47 -10.38 -22.59
N ILE A 235 7.89 -9.97 -21.46
CA ILE A 235 8.44 -10.25 -20.11
C ILE A 235 8.50 -11.76 -19.86
N ALA A 236 7.44 -12.51 -20.16
CA ALA A 236 7.39 -13.95 -19.95
C ALA A 236 8.38 -14.73 -20.83
N ALA A 237 8.73 -14.18 -22.00
CA ALA A 237 9.70 -14.75 -22.92
C ALA A 237 11.15 -14.25 -22.68
N ASP A 238 11.39 -13.39 -21.69
CA ASP A 238 12.66 -12.70 -21.46
C ASP A 238 13.16 -11.90 -22.69
N ILE A 239 12.24 -11.31 -23.45
CA ILE A 239 12.52 -10.51 -24.65
C ILE A 239 12.35 -9.02 -24.32
N PHE A 240 13.45 -8.30 -24.10
CA PHE A 240 13.42 -6.88 -23.68
C PHE A 240 13.87 -5.89 -24.77
N ASN A 241 13.98 -6.34 -26.01
CA ASN A 241 14.47 -5.52 -27.13
C ASN A 241 13.36 -4.83 -27.93
N THR A 242 12.09 -5.09 -27.62
CA THR A 242 10.94 -4.51 -28.31
C THR A 242 10.02 -3.83 -27.30
N PHE A 243 9.72 -2.55 -27.54
CA PHE A 243 8.75 -1.77 -26.79
C PHE A 243 8.12 -0.77 -27.76
N SER A 244 6.80 -0.83 -27.93
CA SER A 244 6.06 0.11 -28.77
C SER A 244 4.75 0.48 -28.10
N LEU A 245 4.57 1.79 -27.92
CA LEU A 245 3.30 2.42 -27.55
C LEU A 245 2.88 3.35 -28.69
N GLU A 246 2.96 2.86 -29.92
CA GLU A 246 2.53 3.63 -31.09
C GLU A 246 1.10 4.16 -30.91
N PRO A 247 0.86 5.46 -31.15
CA PRO A 247 -0.46 6.05 -31.04
C PRO A 247 -1.45 5.40 -32.01
N ASP A 248 -2.66 5.15 -31.54
CA ASP A 248 -3.80 4.73 -32.37
C ASP A 248 -4.73 5.92 -32.70
N GLY A 249 -4.55 7.06 -32.03
CA GLY A 249 -5.38 8.26 -32.18
C GLY A 249 -6.71 8.21 -31.44
N GLU A 250 -7.02 7.11 -30.75
CA GLU A 250 -8.23 6.90 -29.96
C GLU A 250 -7.93 6.69 -28.47
N GLU A 251 -7.33 5.55 -28.11
CA GLU A 251 -6.99 5.22 -26.72
C GLU A 251 -5.57 5.66 -26.34
N ILE A 252 -4.63 5.63 -27.29
CA ILE A 252 -3.25 6.06 -27.13
C ILE A 252 -2.99 7.24 -28.06
N VAL A 253 -2.79 8.41 -27.46
CA VAL A 253 -2.49 9.65 -28.17
C VAL A 253 -1.08 10.10 -27.80
N GLY A 254 -0.22 10.22 -28.80
CA GLY A 254 1.10 10.83 -28.65
C GLY A 254 0.95 12.35 -28.56
N ILE A 255 1.53 12.94 -27.52
CA ILE A 255 1.55 14.39 -27.32
C ILE A 255 2.98 14.84 -27.06
N GLU A 256 3.31 16.03 -27.57
CA GLU A 256 4.58 16.69 -27.25
C GLU A 256 4.60 17.14 -25.80
N SER A 257 5.79 17.09 -25.17
CA SER A 257 5.98 17.44 -23.76
C SER A 257 5.50 18.84 -23.41
N GLU A 258 5.61 19.80 -24.34
CA GLU A 258 5.16 21.18 -24.14
C GLU A 258 3.65 21.29 -23.99
N VAL A 259 2.91 20.47 -24.73
CA VAL A 259 1.44 20.43 -24.75
C VAL A 259 0.88 19.62 -23.58
N ALA A 260 1.67 18.71 -23.00
CA ALA A 260 1.25 17.86 -21.89
C ALA A 260 0.71 18.66 -20.71
N PHE A 261 1.35 19.77 -20.35
CA PHE A 261 0.89 20.62 -19.26
C PHE A 261 -0.45 21.32 -19.58
N ASP A 262 -0.70 21.71 -20.82
CA ASP A 262 -1.97 22.32 -21.24
C ASP A 262 -3.13 21.31 -21.14
N VAL A 263 -2.87 20.06 -21.52
CA VAL A 263 -3.84 18.96 -21.39
C VAL A 263 -4.17 18.71 -19.92
N LEU A 264 -3.16 18.71 -19.06
CA LEU A 264 -3.34 18.50 -17.62
C LEU A 264 -4.10 19.65 -16.96
N GLU A 265 -3.77 20.89 -17.31
CA GLU A 265 -4.49 22.07 -16.83
C GLU A 265 -5.97 22.01 -17.20
N ARG A 266 -6.29 21.73 -18.47
CA ARG A 266 -7.67 21.55 -18.94
C ARG A 266 -8.37 20.39 -18.24
N SER A 267 -7.66 19.30 -17.96
CA SER A 267 -8.20 18.16 -17.23
C SER A 267 -8.61 18.55 -15.80
N VAL A 268 -7.76 19.31 -15.09
CA VAL A 268 -8.08 19.81 -13.75
C VAL A 268 -9.27 20.77 -13.79
N GLN A 269 -9.28 21.73 -14.72
CA GLN A 269 -10.36 22.71 -14.88
C GLN A 269 -11.70 22.06 -15.23
N SER A 270 -11.69 21.03 -16.09
CA SER A 270 -12.88 20.25 -16.46
C SER A 270 -13.33 19.25 -15.39
N ARG A 271 -12.60 19.16 -14.25
CA ARG A 271 -12.84 18.17 -13.19
C ARG A 271 -12.79 16.72 -13.70
N SER A 272 -11.98 16.51 -14.73
CA SER A 272 -11.69 15.18 -15.29
C SER A 272 -10.75 14.42 -14.37
N SER A 273 -10.90 13.10 -14.29
CA SER A 273 -9.99 12.26 -13.51
C SER A 273 -8.76 11.91 -14.34
N SER A 274 -7.69 12.70 -14.20
CA SER A 274 -6.39 12.43 -14.82
C SER A 274 -5.35 12.05 -13.79
N VAL A 275 -4.46 11.11 -14.15
CA VAL A 275 -3.30 10.72 -13.36
C VAL A 275 -2.07 10.77 -14.26
N VAL A 276 -1.02 11.44 -13.79
CA VAL A 276 0.29 11.44 -14.44
C VAL A 276 1.15 10.37 -13.78
N VAL A 277 1.72 9.48 -14.59
CA VAL A 277 2.61 8.42 -14.11
C VAL A 277 4.00 8.66 -14.71
N VAL A 278 4.99 8.80 -13.84
CA VAL A 278 6.39 9.04 -14.20
C VAL A 278 7.29 8.08 -13.44
N ARG A 279 8.49 7.85 -13.97
CA ARG A 279 9.45 6.88 -13.41
C ARG A 279 10.07 7.32 -12.08
N SER A 280 10.34 8.62 -11.89
CA SER A 280 11.12 9.12 -10.75
C SER A 280 10.37 10.17 -9.92
N ASN A 281 10.63 10.21 -8.62
CA ASN A 281 10.07 11.23 -7.72
C ASN A 281 10.52 12.65 -8.10
N ALA A 282 11.74 12.82 -8.62
CA ALA A 282 12.22 14.11 -9.09
C ALA A 282 11.37 14.64 -10.26
N THR A 283 11.05 13.77 -11.23
CA THR A 283 10.15 14.11 -12.33
C THR A 283 8.72 14.34 -11.83
N ALA A 284 8.24 13.57 -10.85
CA ALA A 284 6.91 13.79 -10.27
C ALA A 284 6.82 15.17 -9.59
N LEU A 285 7.86 15.56 -8.85
CA LEU A 285 7.96 16.89 -8.24
C LEU A 285 7.98 18.00 -9.29
N GLU A 286 8.74 17.82 -10.38
CA GLU A 286 8.78 18.77 -11.48
C GLU A 286 7.40 18.98 -12.12
N TYR A 287 6.67 17.90 -12.41
CA TYR A 287 5.32 17.98 -12.95
C TYR A 287 4.35 18.62 -11.95
N ASN A 288 4.41 18.24 -10.67
CA ASN A 288 3.56 18.81 -9.63
C ASN A 288 3.79 20.33 -9.51
N ARG A 289 5.05 20.78 -9.50
CA ARG A 289 5.40 22.20 -9.48
C ARG A 289 4.94 22.93 -10.73
N GLY A 290 5.18 22.36 -11.92
CA GLY A 290 4.76 22.96 -13.19
C GLY A 290 3.24 23.13 -13.30
N ILE A 291 2.47 22.15 -12.84
CA ILE A 291 1.01 22.23 -12.81
C ILE A 291 0.55 23.27 -11.78
N ARG A 292 1.11 23.27 -10.55
CA ARG A 292 0.77 24.25 -9.51
C ARG A 292 1.12 25.68 -9.92
N GLU A 293 2.24 25.90 -10.58
CA GLU A 293 2.62 27.22 -11.13
C GLU A 293 1.56 27.76 -12.08
N ARG A 294 1.02 26.91 -12.98
CA ARG A 294 -0.01 27.32 -13.94
C ARG A 294 -1.38 27.53 -13.31
N LEU A 295 -1.76 26.68 -12.35
CA LEU A 295 -3.06 26.78 -11.68
C LEU A 295 -3.12 27.93 -10.67
N TRP A 296 -2.03 28.15 -9.92
CA TRP A 296 -2.01 29.03 -8.75
C TRP A 296 -1.07 30.24 -8.90
N GLY A 297 -0.27 30.31 -9.97
CA GLY A 297 0.71 31.37 -10.19
C GLY A 297 1.96 31.29 -9.30
N ASN A 298 2.10 30.23 -8.51
CA ASN A 298 3.26 29.96 -7.67
C ASN A 298 3.31 28.47 -7.30
N ALA A 299 4.32 27.75 -7.77
CA ALA A 299 4.53 26.34 -7.50
C ALA A 299 4.68 26.04 -6.01
N ALA A 300 5.35 26.93 -5.27
CA ALA A 300 5.64 26.81 -3.84
C ALA A 300 4.55 27.44 -2.96
N CYS A 301 3.36 27.70 -3.53
CA CYS A 301 2.24 28.12 -2.70
C CYS A 301 1.87 26.99 -1.71
N PRO A 302 1.37 27.34 -0.50
CA PRO A 302 0.83 26.37 0.45
C PRO A 302 -0.31 25.53 -0.16
N VAL A 303 -0.80 24.52 0.56
CA VAL A 303 -1.95 23.72 0.10
C VAL A 303 -3.10 24.64 -0.32
N GLN A 304 -3.66 24.41 -1.51
CA GLN A 304 -4.79 25.14 -2.06
C GLN A 304 -6.06 24.30 -2.05
N VAL A 305 -7.21 24.98 -2.05
CA VAL A 305 -8.50 24.32 -2.29
C VAL A 305 -8.47 23.68 -3.68
N ASP A 306 -9.10 22.52 -3.84
CA ASP A 306 -9.09 21.68 -5.03
C ASP A 306 -7.79 20.90 -5.33
N ASP A 307 -6.71 21.08 -4.54
CA ASP A 307 -5.53 20.23 -4.65
C ASP A 307 -5.88 18.74 -4.41
N ILE A 308 -5.21 17.85 -5.15
CA ILE A 308 -5.27 16.40 -4.93
C ILE A 308 -3.97 15.98 -4.26
N LEU A 309 -4.06 15.51 -3.02
CA LEU A 309 -2.92 15.09 -2.20
C LEU A 309 -2.86 13.57 -2.10
N LEU A 310 -1.63 13.04 -2.07
CA LEU A 310 -1.35 11.63 -1.81
C LEU A 310 -0.93 11.46 -0.34
N VAL A 311 -1.68 10.68 0.41
CA VAL A 311 -1.35 10.34 1.80
C VAL A 311 -0.14 9.40 1.82
N ASN A 312 0.98 9.81 2.43
CA ASN A 312 2.22 9.03 2.41
C ASN A 312 2.41 8.07 3.60
N ARG A 313 1.63 8.26 4.67
CA ARG A 313 1.68 7.47 5.91
C ARG A 313 0.27 7.20 6.44
N ASN A 314 0.12 6.13 7.22
CA ASN A 314 -1.17 5.84 7.84
C ASN A 314 -1.45 6.88 8.94
N ALA A 315 -2.55 7.63 8.79
CA ALA A 315 -3.02 8.61 9.77
C ALA A 315 -4.26 8.04 10.48
N HIS A 316 -4.01 7.24 11.52
CA HIS A 316 -5.05 6.52 12.25
C HIS A 316 -6.08 7.43 12.94
N SER A 317 -5.70 8.65 13.31
CA SER A 317 -6.59 9.63 13.95
C SER A 317 -7.74 10.09 13.05
N VAL A 318 -7.50 10.12 11.74
CA VAL A 318 -8.46 10.60 10.73
C VAL A 318 -8.93 9.50 9.77
N ASP A 319 -8.47 8.27 9.98
CA ASP A 319 -8.72 7.09 9.15
C ASP A 319 -8.36 7.31 7.68
N LEU A 320 -7.16 7.89 7.46
CA LEU A 320 -6.54 7.99 6.15
C LEU A 320 -5.39 7.00 6.05
N ARG A 321 -5.29 6.30 4.92
CA ARG A 321 -4.32 5.22 4.72
C ARG A 321 -3.25 5.64 3.72
N ASN A 322 -2.04 5.11 3.88
CA ASN A 322 -0.97 5.31 2.90
C ASN A 322 -1.43 4.88 1.50
N GLY A 323 -1.29 5.79 0.53
CA GLY A 323 -1.70 5.61 -0.86
C GLY A 323 -3.11 6.15 -1.20
N ASP A 324 -3.85 6.67 -0.22
CA ASP A 324 -5.14 7.33 -0.48
C ASP A 324 -4.91 8.68 -1.18
N LEU A 325 -5.72 8.92 -2.22
CA LEU A 325 -5.80 10.21 -2.89
C LEU A 325 -6.96 10.99 -2.28
N VAL A 326 -6.67 12.18 -1.75
CA VAL A 326 -7.65 13.04 -1.09
C VAL A 326 -7.70 14.38 -1.80
N LYS A 327 -8.91 14.91 -1.97
CA LYS A 327 -9.13 16.25 -2.52
C LYS A 327 -9.32 17.24 -1.40
N VAL A 328 -8.64 18.38 -1.47
CA VAL A 328 -8.76 19.46 -0.50
C VAL A 328 -10.03 20.26 -0.77
N LEU A 329 -10.90 20.38 0.23
CA LEU A 329 -12.16 21.13 0.14
C LEU A 329 -12.09 22.50 0.78
N ASP A 330 -11.34 22.61 1.88
CA ASP A 330 -11.19 23.85 2.64
C ASP A 330 -9.83 23.87 3.31
N VAL A 331 -9.25 25.05 3.45
CA VAL A 331 -7.90 25.26 3.95
C VAL A 331 -7.88 26.49 4.83
N ALA A 332 -7.26 26.38 6.01
CA ALA A 332 -7.06 27.52 6.89
C ALA A 332 -6.22 28.61 6.20
N PRO A 333 -6.60 29.90 6.30
CA PRO A 333 -5.92 30.99 5.59
C PRO A 333 -4.46 31.15 6.06
N SER A 334 -4.20 30.94 7.35
CA SER A 334 -2.87 30.97 7.95
C SER A 334 -2.42 29.57 8.37
N GLY A 335 -1.20 29.19 7.97
CA GLY A 335 -0.51 28.02 8.53
C GLY A 335 0.24 28.37 9.83
N GLU A 336 0.49 27.36 10.64
CA GLU A 336 1.34 27.43 11.83
C GLU A 336 2.78 27.06 11.45
N ARG A 337 3.74 27.86 11.91
CA ARG A 337 5.17 27.61 11.73
C ARG A 337 5.80 27.32 13.07
N ALA A 338 6.46 26.17 13.19
CA ALA A 338 7.24 25.81 14.37
C ALA A 338 8.72 25.73 13.99
N SER A 339 9.52 26.66 14.53
CA SER A 339 10.98 26.64 14.40
C SER A 339 11.58 25.84 15.57
N VAL A 340 12.14 24.68 15.26
CA VAL A 340 12.61 23.72 16.26
C VAL A 340 14.12 23.57 16.16
N SER A 341 14.83 23.87 17.26
CA SER A 341 16.27 23.63 17.34
C SER A 341 16.56 22.17 17.63
N VAL A 342 17.28 21.50 16.74
CA VAL A 342 17.61 20.08 16.84
C VAL A 342 19.12 19.90 17.02
N ARG A 343 19.52 19.07 18.00
CA ARG A 343 20.94 18.79 18.30
C ARG A 343 21.65 18.20 17.07
N GLY A 344 22.76 18.79 16.63
CA GLY A 344 23.51 18.33 15.45
C GLY A 344 22.83 18.54 14.10
N GLY A 345 21.64 19.18 14.05
CA GLY A 345 20.87 19.41 12.82
C GLY A 345 20.49 20.87 12.55
N GLY A 346 20.78 21.79 13.48
CA GLY A 346 20.41 23.20 13.35
C GLY A 346 18.93 23.46 13.64
N VAL A 347 18.40 24.57 13.12
CA VAL A 347 16.98 24.93 13.25
C VAL A 347 16.23 24.34 12.06
N VAL A 348 15.24 23.50 12.34
CA VAL A 348 14.33 22.92 11.36
C VAL A 348 12.99 23.63 11.45
N GLU A 349 12.43 24.01 10.31
CA GLU A 349 11.11 24.63 10.25
C GLU A 349 10.05 23.59 9.85
N LEU A 350 8.99 23.53 10.66
CA LEU A 350 7.83 22.68 10.41
C LEU A 350 6.63 23.56 10.08
N TYR A 351 5.92 23.21 9.01
CA TYR A 351 4.80 23.96 8.46
C TYR A 351 3.52 23.14 8.60
N PHE A 352 2.61 23.58 9.45
CA PHE A 352 1.34 22.89 9.68
C PHE A 352 0.17 23.73 9.15
N ARG A 353 -0.82 23.07 8.58
CA ARG A 353 -2.03 23.75 8.11
C ARG A 353 -3.27 22.92 8.34
N ASP A 354 -4.27 23.53 8.96
CA ASP A 354 -5.59 22.91 9.11
C ASP A 354 -6.27 22.85 7.74
N ALA A 355 -6.79 21.67 7.38
CA ALA A 355 -7.52 21.47 6.14
C ALA A 355 -8.69 20.49 6.33
N THR A 356 -9.69 20.64 5.48
CA THR A 356 -10.73 19.63 5.27
C THR A 356 -10.47 18.92 3.96
N VAL A 357 -10.19 17.63 4.03
CA VAL A 357 -9.97 16.78 2.86
C VAL A 357 -11.16 15.84 2.66
N ALA A 358 -11.36 15.41 1.43
CA ALA A 358 -12.38 14.44 1.09
C ALA A 358 -11.86 13.37 0.13
N TYR A 359 -12.34 12.15 0.32
CA TYR A 359 -12.15 11.06 -0.63
C TYR A 359 -13.49 10.40 -0.92
N ARG A 360 -13.53 9.69 -2.06
CA ARG A 360 -14.71 8.92 -2.46
C ARG A 360 -14.53 7.46 -2.06
N GLU A 361 -15.56 6.89 -1.46
CA GLU A 361 -15.60 5.45 -1.18
C GLU A 361 -16.10 4.65 -2.39
N ALA A 362 -16.00 3.32 -2.29
CA ALA A 362 -16.39 2.41 -3.38
C ALA A 362 -17.89 2.44 -3.67
N ASP A 363 -18.71 2.85 -2.70
CA ASP A 363 -20.16 3.04 -2.85
C ASP A 363 -20.51 4.41 -3.46
N GLY A 364 -19.52 5.26 -3.74
CA GLY A 364 -19.69 6.59 -4.29
C GLY A 364 -19.94 7.68 -3.23
N SER A 365 -20.03 7.32 -1.94
CA SER A 365 -20.15 8.29 -0.86
C SER A 365 -18.88 9.13 -0.74
N VAL A 366 -19.05 10.40 -0.34
CA VAL A 366 -17.94 11.34 -0.15
C VAL A 366 -17.71 11.51 1.34
N VAL A 367 -16.59 11.00 1.83
CA VAL A 367 -16.20 11.12 3.23
C VAL A 367 -15.36 12.37 3.38
N ARG A 368 -15.74 13.23 4.33
CA ARG A 368 -15.01 14.46 4.67
C ARG A 368 -14.28 14.26 6.01
N LYS A 369 -13.02 14.66 6.06
CA LYS A 369 -12.18 14.58 7.26
C LYS A 369 -11.48 15.91 7.47
N ARG A 370 -11.51 16.41 8.70
CA ARG A 370 -10.69 17.54 9.12
C ARG A 370 -9.37 16.99 9.66
N CYS A 371 -8.26 17.52 9.17
CA CYS A 371 -6.92 17.09 9.56
C CYS A 371 -5.93 18.26 9.57
N LEU A 372 -4.84 18.07 10.30
CA LEU A 372 -3.66 18.94 10.22
C LEU A 372 -2.71 18.35 9.18
N ILE A 373 -2.34 19.11 8.15
CA ILE A 373 -1.40 18.71 7.10
C ILE A 373 -0.01 19.22 7.44
N LEU A 374 1.03 18.40 7.21
CA LEU A 374 2.42 18.82 7.29
C LEU A 374 2.95 19.20 5.89
N GLU A 375 3.07 20.50 5.62
CA GLU A 375 3.36 21.03 4.28
C GLU A 375 4.80 20.77 3.82
N ASN A 376 5.72 20.42 4.73
CA ASN A 376 7.12 20.09 4.43
C ASN A 376 7.30 19.05 3.30
N LEU A 377 6.35 18.12 3.16
CA LEU A 377 6.40 17.05 2.16
C LEU A 377 5.89 17.48 0.78
N LEU A 378 5.14 18.58 0.68
CA LEU A 378 4.56 19.03 -0.60
C LEU A 378 5.63 19.37 -1.62
N ASP A 379 6.73 19.96 -1.15
CA ASP A 379 7.86 20.41 -1.96
C ASP A 379 9.11 19.56 -1.79
N SER A 380 9.00 18.43 -1.10
CA SER A 380 10.12 17.52 -0.85
C SER A 380 10.39 16.63 -2.07
N PRO A 381 11.66 16.40 -2.46
CA PRO A 381 12.00 15.37 -3.44
C PRO A 381 11.89 13.94 -2.87
N GLY A 382 11.80 13.80 -1.55
CA GLY A 382 11.67 12.53 -0.84
C GLY A 382 10.21 12.11 -0.66
N ARG A 383 9.98 10.79 -0.57
CA ARG A 383 8.67 10.21 -0.24
C ARG A 383 8.30 10.41 1.24
N GLU A 384 9.31 10.46 2.09
CA GLU A 384 9.22 10.50 3.55
C GLU A 384 9.94 11.74 4.08
N LEU A 385 9.58 12.12 5.31
CA LEU A 385 10.28 13.21 6.00
C LEU A 385 11.73 12.81 6.23
N THR A 386 12.61 13.79 6.17
CA THR A 386 14.01 13.58 6.52
C THR A 386 14.15 13.18 7.99
N PRO A 387 15.22 12.46 8.38
CA PRO A 387 15.47 12.14 9.78
C PRO A 387 15.51 13.39 10.68
N LEU A 388 15.99 14.52 10.16
CA LEU A 388 15.99 15.81 10.84
C LEU A 388 14.58 16.34 11.12
N GLU A 389 13.66 16.28 10.14
CA GLU A 389 12.27 16.69 10.32
C GLU A 389 11.51 15.77 11.28
N GLN A 390 11.75 14.46 11.22
CA GLN A 390 11.20 13.50 12.18
C GLN A 390 11.65 13.83 13.61
N ARG A 391 12.94 14.12 13.79
CA ARG A 391 13.50 14.52 15.08
C ARG A 391 12.96 15.87 15.54
N ALA A 392 12.74 16.82 14.62
CA ALA A 392 12.10 18.09 14.91
C ALA A 392 10.65 17.91 15.41
N LEU A 393 9.86 17.02 14.79
CA LEU A 393 8.52 16.68 15.25
C LEU A 393 8.52 16.10 16.67
N LEU A 394 9.50 15.23 16.97
CA LEU A 394 9.67 14.66 18.30
C LEU A 394 10.02 15.73 19.34
N VAL A 395 10.94 16.65 19.02
CA VAL A 395 11.31 17.76 19.91
C VAL A 395 10.13 18.71 20.11
N HIS A 396 9.37 19.03 19.06
CA HIS A 396 8.16 19.84 19.14
C HIS A 396 7.10 19.20 20.06
N PHE A 397 6.89 17.89 19.94
CA PHE A 397 6.01 17.14 20.85
C PHE A 397 6.46 17.24 22.31
N ARG A 398 7.76 17.13 22.58
CA ARG A 398 8.33 17.24 23.93
C ARG A 398 8.17 18.63 24.53
N GLN A 399 8.36 19.68 23.74
CA GLN A 399 8.18 21.06 24.21
C GLN A 399 6.73 21.34 24.64
N ARG A 400 5.75 20.74 23.94
CA ARG A 400 4.33 20.81 24.31
C ARG A 400 3.95 19.90 25.49
N ASN A 401 4.76 18.88 25.80
CA ASN A 401 4.48 17.90 26.84
C ASN A 401 5.70 17.66 27.77
N PRO A 402 6.20 18.69 28.48
CA PRO A 402 7.43 18.58 29.29
C PRO A 402 7.32 17.59 30.46
N GLN A 403 6.11 17.27 30.90
CA GLN A 403 5.82 16.35 32.00
C GLN A 403 5.98 14.87 31.62
N LEU A 404 5.94 14.53 30.32
CA LEU A 404 5.99 13.14 29.88
C LEU A 404 7.43 12.64 29.83
N LYS A 405 7.73 11.61 30.62
CA LYS A 405 9.07 10.99 30.62
C LYS A 405 9.30 10.22 29.31
N PRO A 406 10.43 10.43 28.62
CA PRO A 406 10.84 9.62 27.48
C PRO A 406 10.83 8.13 27.84
N ARG A 407 10.47 7.26 26.89
CA ARG A 407 10.37 5.79 27.05
C ARG A 407 9.26 5.28 27.98
N SER A 408 8.42 6.16 28.55
CA SER A 408 7.24 5.71 29.30
C SER A 408 6.12 5.22 28.37
N LYS A 409 5.29 4.29 28.85
CA LYS A 409 4.08 3.85 28.11
C LYS A 409 3.12 5.01 27.84
N GLU A 410 3.04 5.97 28.77
CA GLU A 410 2.24 7.19 28.62
C GLU A 410 2.77 8.07 27.50
N PHE A 411 4.09 8.26 27.40
CA PHE A 411 4.72 8.99 26.30
C PHE A 411 4.37 8.37 24.95
N ALA A 412 4.51 7.06 24.80
CA ALA A 412 4.16 6.36 23.56
C ALA A 412 2.66 6.51 23.21
N LYS A 413 1.76 6.43 24.21
CA LYS A 413 0.32 6.60 24.00
C LYS A 413 -0.05 8.02 23.54
N HIS A 414 0.53 9.04 24.17
CA HIS A 414 0.29 10.44 23.78
C HIS A 414 0.90 10.75 22.42
N LEU A 415 2.12 10.27 22.14
CA LEU A 415 2.76 10.46 20.84
C LEU A 415 1.93 9.87 19.69
N ARG A 416 1.28 8.72 19.90
CA ARG A 416 0.39 8.09 18.90
C ARG A 416 -0.90 8.85 18.62
N SER A 417 -1.37 9.63 19.58
CA SER A 417 -2.62 10.41 19.47
C SER A 417 -2.36 11.89 19.20
N ASP A 418 -1.10 12.31 19.17
CA ASP A 418 -0.71 13.70 18.98
C ASP A 418 -0.98 14.16 17.54
N GLN A 419 -1.69 15.29 17.43
CA GLN A 419 -2.13 15.85 16.16
C GLN A 419 -0.98 16.36 15.28
N TYR A 420 0.11 16.87 15.87
CA TYR A 420 1.23 17.43 15.11
C TYR A 420 2.20 16.35 14.66
N PHE A 421 2.52 15.42 15.55
CA PHE A 421 3.41 14.30 15.22
C PHE A 421 2.80 13.40 14.14
N ASN A 422 1.49 13.15 14.23
CA ASN A 422 0.73 12.36 13.27
C ASN A 422 -0.06 13.22 12.25
N ALA A 423 0.40 14.45 11.99
CA ALA A 423 -0.16 15.28 10.92
C ALA A 423 -0.15 14.53 9.58
N VAL A 424 -1.16 14.74 8.75
CA VAL A 424 -1.32 14.04 7.46
C VAL A 424 -0.27 14.47 6.47
#